data_AF-A0A2K9JYR7-F1
#
_entry.id   AF-A0A2K9JYR7-F1
#
_cell.length_a   1.000
_cell.length_b   1.000
_cell.length_c   1.000
_cell.angle_alpha   90.00
_cell.angle_beta   90.00
_cell.angle_gamma   90.00
#
_symmetry.space_group_name_H-M   'P 1'
#
loop_
_entity.id
_entity.type
_entity.pdbx_description
1 polymer ?
#
loop_
_entity_poly.entity_id
_entity_poly.type
_entity_poly.pdbx_seq_one_letter_code
_entity_poly.pdbx_strand_id
1 'polypeptide(L)'
;MDFSAHLLFFFSLIGVFNGFILSVLLLIKFQEAKALRWVSVLLILLCIRIGKSVLFYFNPELDKTILQIGLSAYFLLGPCLLNFVLASYSETKNRYLTIHFLALSGFIIGFGILMPYQLHPEIWQMWGYKGTSYFWLGYLLISSYTFYRLATDKSANGNAEFHLTLVVICGCWLIWAAYFFSSFTSYITGALTFSFVLYLSILFAPKLLRKPTANEKKYANTHISDDEYNQLIAKLESLMSESKLFTEPDLTLPRLAKRLGTSHNKLSQIVNRHYHCNFKQYLNGLRVEYAKHLLSSTNMPLEHLALECGFNSASTFFAAFKKLTGYSPNSFKHSENILSDS
;
A
#
# COMPACT_ATOMS: atom_id res chain seq x y z
N MET A 1 -35.12 26.01 -4.13
CA MET A 1 -33.90 25.81 -4.94
C MET A 1 -34.33 25.26 -6.28
N ASP A 2 -33.73 25.76 -7.37
CA ASP A 2 -33.97 25.22 -8.71
C ASP A 2 -33.33 23.83 -8.85
N PHE A 3 -33.85 23.01 -9.78
CA PHE A 3 -33.34 21.66 -10.08
C PHE A 3 -31.82 21.64 -10.35
N SER A 4 -31.29 22.67 -11.02
CA SER A 4 -29.86 22.88 -11.26
C SER A 4 -29.05 23.02 -9.96
N ALA A 5 -29.58 23.74 -8.95
CA ALA A 5 -28.94 23.91 -7.66
C ALA A 5 -28.90 22.59 -6.87
N HIS A 6 -29.96 21.77 -6.95
CA HIS A 6 -29.97 20.44 -6.34
C HIS A 6 -28.94 19.50 -6.96
N LEU A 7 -28.81 19.50 -8.30
CA LEU A 7 -27.76 18.73 -8.98
C LEU A 7 -26.36 19.20 -8.57
N LEU A 8 -26.15 20.51 -8.54
CA LEU A 8 -24.86 21.11 -8.15
C LEU A 8 -24.48 20.74 -6.71
N PHE A 9 -25.44 20.78 -5.79
CA PHE A 9 -25.26 20.35 -4.41
C PHE A 9 -24.86 18.88 -4.33
N PHE A 10 -25.60 18.00 -5.02
CA PHE A 10 -25.35 16.57 -5.04
C PHE A 10 -23.94 16.24 -5.58
N PHE A 11 -23.58 16.78 -6.75
CA PHE A 11 -22.27 16.54 -7.36
C PHE A 11 -21.11 17.16 -6.57
N SER A 12 -21.35 18.24 -5.82
CA SER A 12 -20.33 18.82 -4.93
C SER A 12 -20.08 17.95 -3.69
N LEU A 13 -21.09 17.20 -3.22
CA LEU A 13 -20.96 16.33 -2.04
C LEU A 13 -20.50 14.90 -2.36
N ILE A 14 -20.59 14.43 -3.61
CA ILE A 14 -20.30 13.04 -3.94
C ILE A 14 -18.89 12.61 -3.52
N GLY A 15 -17.89 13.45 -3.78
CA GLY A 15 -16.51 13.20 -3.35
C GLY A 15 -16.37 13.22 -1.84
N VAL A 16 -17.06 14.13 -1.14
CA VAL A 16 -17.02 14.23 0.34
C VAL A 16 -17.60 12.96 0.96
N PHE A 17 -18.75 12.50 0.48
CA PHE A 17 -19.40 11.28 0.97
C PHE A 17 -18.53 10.05 0.72
N ASN A 18 -18.04 9.87 -0.51
CA ASN A 18 -17.21 8.72 -0.88
C ASN A 18 -15.84 8.76 -0.20
N GLY A 19 -15.25 9.95 -0.03
CA GLY A 19 -14.01 10.16 0.70
C GLY A 19 -14.15 9.80 2.17
N PHE A 20 -15.26 10.18 2.81
CA PHE A 20 -15.56 9.80 4.18
C PHE A 20 -15.70 8.29 4.33
N ILE A 21 -16.49 7.62 3.47
CA ILE A 21 -16.61 6.16 3.47
C ILE A 21 -15.24 5.50 3.30
N LEU A 22 -14.44 5.94 2.32
CA LEU A 22 -13.12 5.39 2.07
C LEU A 22 -12.20 5.53 3.30
N SER A 23 -12.20 6.70 3.95
CA SER A 23 -11.39 6.92 5.15
C SER A 23 -11.76 6.00 6.31
N VAL A 24 -13.06 5.77 6.55
CA VAL A 24 -13.53 4.83 7.57
C VAL A 24 -13.13 3.40 7.21
N LEU A 25 -13.28 3.00 5.94
CA LEU A 25 -12.89 1.68 5.47
C LEU A 25 -11.39 1.43 5.65
N LEU A 26 -10.55 2.42 5.36
CA LEU A 26 -9.10 2.32 5.53
C LEU A 26 -8.72 2.15 7.01
N LEU A 27 -9.35 2.91 7.92
CA LEU A 27 -9.15 2.76 9.37
C LEU A 27 -9.55 1.38 9.89
N ILE A 28 -10.67 0.82 9.42
CA ILE A 28 -11.16 -0.50 9.87
C ILE A 28 -10.28 -1.63 9.33
N LYS A 29 -9.97 -1.62 8.02
CA LYS A 29 -9.30 -2.76 7.36
C LYS A 29 -7.80 -2.82 7.59
N PHE A 30 -7.15 -1.66 7.67
CA PHE A 30 -5.69 -1.52 7.66
C PHE A 30 -5.19 -0.92 8.97
N GLN A 31 -5.69 -1.43 10.09
CA GLN A 31 -5.26 -1.00 11.42
C GLN A 31 -3.74 -1.06 11.56
N GLU A 32 -3.02 -2.08 11.11
CA GLU A 32 -1.56 -2.13 11.32
C GLU A 32 -0.73 -1.23 10.38
N ALA A 33 -1.32 -0.70 9.30
CA ALA A 33 -0.60 0.10 8.30
C ALA A 33 -0.61 1.59 8.66
N LYS A 34 0.48 2.07 9.28
CA LYS A 34 0.62 3.46 9.75
C LYS A 34 0.41 4.50 8.64
N ALA A 35 0.97 4.27 7.45
CA ALA A 35 0.80 5.19 6.31
C ALA A 35 -0.68 5.34 5.92
N LEU A 36 -1.40 4.22 5.82
CA LEU A 36 -2.84 4.22 5.49
C LEU A 36 -3.70 4.88 6.56
N ARG A 37 -3.31 4.82 7.85
CA ARG A 37 -3.97 5.60 8.90
C ARG A 37 -3.85 7.10 8.63
N TRP A 38 -2.66 7.58 8.26
CA TRP A 38 -2.47 8.99 7.94
C TRP A 38 -3.19 9.43 6.67
N VAL A 39 -3.27 8.57 5.64
CA VAL A 39 -4.15 8.81 4.47
C VAL A 39 -5.61 8.96 4.91
N SER A 40 -6.05 8.12 5.84
CA SER A 40 -7.43 8.18 6.35
C SER A 40 -7.71 9.48 7.09
N VAL A 41 -6.80 9.91 7.98
CA VAL A 41 -6.91 11.20 8.68
C VAL A 41 -6.90 12.36 7.68
N LEU A 42 -6.01 12.32 6.68
CA LEU A 42 -5.94 13.33 5.63
C LEU A 42 -7.26 13.43 4.85
N LEU A 43 -7.85 12.29 4.47
CA LEU A 43 -9.15 12.24 3.80
C LEU A 43 -10.27 12.81 4.67
N ILE A 44 -10.30 12.49 5.97
CA ILE A 44 -11.29 13.04 6.91
C ILE A 44 -11.15 14.57 6.99
N LEU A 45 -9.94 15.10 7.14
CA LEU A 45 -9.68 16.54 7.19
C LEU A 45 -10.11 17.25 5.89
N LEU A 46 -9.82 16.64 4.72
CA LEU A 46 -10.30 17.15 3.43
C LEU A 46 -11.83 17.12 3.34
N CYS A 47 -12.47 16.03 3.77
CA CYS A 47 -13.93 15.92 3.79
C CYS A 47 -14.58 16.97 4.70
N ILE A 48 -14.01 17.25 5.87
CA ILE A 48 -14.48 18.32 6.76
C ILE A 48 -14.35 19.68 6.08
N ARG A 49 -13.18 20.00 5.52
CA ARG A 49 -12.88 21.29 4.88
C ARG A 49 -13.73 21.54 3.63
N ILE A 50 -13.99 20.52 2.83
CA ILE A 50 -14.76 20.63 1.59
C ILE A 50 -16.25 20.55 1.91
N GLY A 51 -16.65 19.59 2.73
CA GLY A 51 -18.03 19.42 3.18
C GLY A 51 -18.58 20.70 3.80
N LYS A 52 -17.84 21.34 4.71
CA LYS A 52 -18.28 22.65 5.27
C LYS A 52 -18.44 23.72 4.19
N SER A 53 -17.57 23.73 3.17
CA SER A 53 -17.61 24.73 2.11
C SER A 53 -18.85 24.56 1.24
N VAL A 54 -19.21 23.32 0.93
CA VAL A 54 -20.43 23.00 0.18
C VAL A 54 -21.67 23.28 1.03
N LEU A 55 -21.70 22.80 2.28
CA LEU A 55 -22.83 23.02 3.19
C LEU A 55 -23.13 24.50 3.41
N PHE A 56 -22.08 25.31 3.66
CA PHE A 56 -22.23 26.75 3.86
C PHE A 56 -22.63 27.51 2.58
N TYR A 57 -22.15 27.07 1.41
CA TYR A 57 -22.54 27.68 0.13
C TYR A 57 -24.04 27.51 -0.16
N PHE A 58 -24.58 26.32 0.09
CA PHE A 58 -26.00 26.03 -0.15
C PHE A 58 -26.92 26.42 1.02
N ASN A 59 -26.39 26.57 2.23
CA ASN A 59 -27.14 27.00 3.42
C ASN A 59 -26.36 28.09 4.18
N PRO A 60 -26.41 29.36 3.73
CA PRO A 60 -25.66 30.45 4.36
C PRO A 60 -26.11 30.80 5.79
N GLU A 61 -27.31 30.37 6.18
CA GLU A 61 -27.87 30.55 7.53
C GLU A 61 -27.25 29.61 8.58
N LEU A 62 -26.43 28.64 8.14
CA LEU A 62 -25.75 27.73 9.06
C LEU A 62 -24.86 28.49 10.04
N ASP A 63 -24.75 27.93 11.24
CA ASP A 63 -23.93 28.50 12.28
C ASP A 63 -22.46 28.66 11.83
N LYS A 64 -21.90 29.86 12.05
CA LYS A 64 -20.57 30.23 11.55
C LYS A 64 -19.45 29.40 12.17
N THR A 65 -19.71 28.64 13.25
CA THR A 65 -18.76 27.66 13.80
C THR A 65 -18.35 26.63 12.75
N ILE A 66 -19.20 26.32 11.77
CA ILE A 66 -18.84 25.40 10.67
C ILE A 66 -17.65 25.92 9.85
N LEU A 67 -17.50 27.24 9.72
CA LEU A 67 -16.37 27.87 9.04
C LEU A 67 -15.07 27.68 9.82
N GLN A 68 -15.15 27.79 11.15
CA GLN A 68 -14.03 27.55 12.07
C GLN A 68 -13.54 26.11 12.00
N ILE A 69 -14.46 25.14 12.05
CA ILE A 69 -14.15 23.71 11.95
C ILE A 69 -13.43 23.43 10.62
N GLY A 70 -13.92 24.03 9.53
CA GLY A 70 -13.30 23.93 8.21
C GLY A 70 -11.88 24.48 8.14
N LEU A 71 -11.63 25.66 8.71
CA LEU A 71 -10.30 26.28 8.75
C LEU A 71 -9.34 25.51 9.67
N SER A 72 -9.85 24.95 10.77
CA SER A 72 -9.08 24.11 11.68
C SER A 72 -8.64 22.81 10.99
N ALA A 73 -9.54 22.17 10.24
CA ALA A 73 -9.20 21.00 9.43
C ALA A 73 -8.18 21.35 8.34
N TYR A 74 -8.30 22.53 7.72
CA TYR A 74 -7.37 23.04 6.72
C TYR A 74 -5.94 23.18 7.28
N PHE A 75 -5.82 23.69 8.51
CA PHE A 75 -4.56 23.86 9.22
C PHE A 75 -3.80 22.55 9.46
N LEU A 76 -4.53 21.46 9.67
CA LEU A 76 -3.96 20.16 9.99
C LEU A 76 -3.57 19.33 8.74
N LEU A 77 -3.96 19.74 7.52
CA LEU A 77 -3.66 18.99 6.29
C LEU A 77 -2.16 18.83 6.05
N GLY A 78 -1.37 19.89 6.23
CA GLY A 78 0.07 19.88 6.01
C GLY A 78 0.83 18.92 6.93
N PRO A 79 0.73 19.09 8.26
CA PRO A 79 1.33 18.17 9.23
C PRO A 79 0.89 16.71 9.04
N CYS A 80 -0.36 16.48 8.64
CA CYS A 80 -0.88 15.14 8.33
C CYS A 80 -0.19 14.53 7.10
N LEU A 81 -0.02 15.31 6.02
CA LEU A 81 0.66 14.86 4.80
C LEU A 81 2.12 14.47 5.08
N LEU A 82 2.84 15.26 5.89
CA LEU A 82 4.23 14.95 6.24
C LEU A 82 4.34 13.65 7.05
N ASN A 83 3.44 13.46 8.01
CA ASN A 83 3.36 12.20 8.77
C ASN A 83 3.05 11.01 7.86
N PHE A 84 2.19 11.18 6.85
CA PHE A 84 1.94 10.15 5.84
C PHE A 84 3.23 9.78 5.08
N VAL A 85 3.92 10.75 4.47
CA VAL A 85 5.14 10.48 3.68
C VAL A 85 6.20 9.76 4.52
N LEU A 86 6.42 10.20 5.75
CA LEU A 86 7.38 9.54 6.64
C LEU A 86 6.91 8.15 7.05
N ALA A 87 5.62 7.94 7.31
CA ALA A 87 5.09 6.62 7.65
C ALA A 87 5.18 5.62 6.49
N SER A 88 5.25 6.08 5.24
CA SER A 88 5.42 5.23 4.06
C SER A 88 6.86 4.75 3.85
N TYR A 89 7.86 5.49 4.35
CA TYR A 89 9.28 5.28 4.00
C TYR A 89 10.25 5.15 5.20
N SER A 90 9.84 5.54 6.40
CA SER A 90 10.70 5.51 7.59
C SER A 90 10.29 4.36 8.50
N GLU A 91 11.21 3.42 8.72
CA GLU A 91 11.03 2.34 9.72
C GLU A 91 11.11 2.86 11.16
N THR A 92 11.76 4.00 11.36
CA THR A 92 11.91 4.63 12.67
C THR A 92 10.56 5.15 13.17
N LYS A 93 10.16 4.73 14.38
CA LYS A 93 8.96 5.26 15.06
C LYS A 93 9.12 6.78 15.26
N ASN A 94 8.55 7.57 14.36
CA ASN A 94 8.66 9.03 14.44
C ASN A 94 7.62 9.64 15.38
N ARG A 95 7.68 9.24 16.65
CA ARG A 95 6.75 9.66 17.72
C ARG A 95 6.69 11.18 17.86
N TYR A 96 7.81 11.87 17.61
CA TYR A 96 7.89 13.33 17.68
C TYR A 96 6.97 14.03 16.67
N LEU A 97 6.87 13.54 15.44
CA LEU A 97 5.96 14.13 14.44
C LEU A 97 4.48 13.85 14.72
N THR A 98 4.17 12.73 15.35
CA THR A 98 2.82 12.48 15.86
C THR A 98 2.49 13.40 17.03
N ILE A 99 3.43 13.62 17.96
CA ILE A 99 3.28 14.60 19.04
C ILE A 99 3.12 16.02 18.46
N HIS A 100 3.88 16.38 17.44
CA HIS A 100 3.76 17.65 16.75
C HIS A 100 2.37 17.83 16.12
N PHE A 101 1.84 16.81 15.45
CA PHE A 101 0.48 16.83 14.94
C PHE A 101 -0.56 17.01 16.06
N LEU A 102 -0.40 16.32 17.18
CA LEU A 102 -1.30 16.45 18.34
C LEU A 102 -1.18 17.81 19.01
N ALA A 103 0.02 18.38 19.11
CA ALA A 103 0.26 19.70 19.66
C ALA A 103 -0.39 20.78 18.78
N LEU A 104 -0.24 20.69 17.45
CA LEU A 104 -0.93 21.57 16.51
C LEU A 104 -2.45 21.41 16.55
N SER A 105 -2.95 20.20 16.78
CA SER A 105 -4.38 19.93 16.98
C SER A 105 -4.89 20.58 18.27
N GLY A 106 -4.17 20.44 19.38
CA GLY A 106 -4.50 21.10 20.64
C GLY A 106 -4.44 22.64 20.52
N PHE A 107 -3.43 23.16 19.83
CA PHE A 107 -3.27 24.58 19.56
C PHE A 107 -4.47 25.14 18.79
N ILE A 108 -4.86 24.52 17.66
CA ILE A 108 -5.95 25.06 16.84
C ILE A 108 -7.32 24.95 17.51
N ILE A 109 -7.54 23.91 18.32
CA ILE A 109 -8.75 23.77 19.14
C ILE A 109 -8.78 24.84 20.24
N GLY A 110 -7.67 25.02 20.97
CA GLY A 110 -7.55 26.06 21.99
C GLY A 110 -7.73 27.47 21.42
N PHE A 111 -7.09 27.75 20.29
CA PHE A 111 -7.28 28.99 19.54
C PHE A 111 -8.74 29.17 19.12
N GLY A 112 -9.40 28.11 18.66
CA GLY A 112 -10.82 28.12 18.33
C GLY A 112 -11.77 28.42 19.49
N ILE A 113 -11.41 28.02 20.71
CA ILE A 113 -12.19 28.31 21.92
C ILE A 113 -11.95 29.74 22.39
N LEU A 114 -10.70 30.20 22.36
CA LEU A 114 -10.32 31.55 22.81
C LEU A 114 -10.74 32.64 21.83
N MET A 115 -10.68 32.36 20.53
CA MET A 115 -10.97 33.28 19.44
C MET A 115 -12.03 32.67 18.52
N PRO A 116 -13.30 32.53 18.96
CA PRO A 116 -14.33 31.91 18.13
C PRO A 116 -14.63 32.75 16.90
N TYR A 117 -14.88 32.08 15.76
CA TYR A 117 -15.11 32.74 14.47
C TYR A 117 -16.27 33.73 14.49
N GLN A 118 -17.32 33.44 15.25
CA GLN A 118 -18.49 34.31 15.37
C GLN A 118 -18.15 35.70 15.93
N LEU A 119 -17.21 35.77 16.87
CA LEU A 119 -16.79 37.02 17.54
C LEU A 119 -15.62 37.69 16.82
N HIS A 120 -14.74 36.91 16.20
CA HIS A 120 -13.50 37.43 15.59
C HIS A 120 -13.33 37.03 14.10
N PRO A 121 -14.31 37.29 13.22
CA PRO A 121 -14.27 36.83 11.83
C PRO A 121 -13.09 37.39 11.04
N GLU A 122 -12.65 38.61 11.34
CA GLU A 122 -11.51 39.27 10.66
C GLU A 122 -10.20 38.49 10.83
N ILE A 123 -9.95 37.95 12.04
CA ILE A 123 -8.76 37.15 12.33
C ILE A 123 -8.78 35.87 11.49
N TRP A 124 -9.91 35.17 11.46
CA TRP A 124 -10.06 33.93 10.69
C TRP A 124 -10.07 34.14 9.17
N GLN A 125 -10.54 35.29 8.68
CA GLN A 125 -10.54 35.58 7.25
C GLN A 125 -9.17 36.02 6.76
N MET A 126 -8.50 36.92 7.49
CA MET A 126 -7.19 37.44 7.10
C MET A 126 -6.07 36.43 7.34
N TRP A 127 -5.93 35.95 8.59
CA TRP A 127 -4.90 35.00 8.97
C TRP A 127 -5.35 33.55 8.74
N GLY A 128 -6.60 33.23 9.04
CA GLY A 128 -7.09 31.86 8.96
C GLY A 128 -7.13 31.29 7.54
N TYR A 129 -7.56 32.04 6.51
CA TYR A 129 -7.55 31.50 5.15
C TYR A 129 -6.17 31.57 4.48
N LYS A 130 -5.64 32.79 4.29
CA LYS A 130 -4.36 32.99 3.59
C LYS A 130 -3.20 32.38 4.36
N GLY A 131 -3.12 32.65 5.67
CA GLY A 131 -2.06 32.11 6.52
C GLY A 131 -2.06 30.59 6.54
N THR A 132 -3.22 29.95 6.65
CA THR A 132 -3.31 28.48 6.57
C THR A 132 -2.92 27.94 5.19
N SER A 133 -3.23 28.66 4.12
CA SER A 133 -2.82 28.27 2.76
C SER A 133 -1.31 28.29 2.58
N TYR A 134 -0.63 29.32 3.06
CA TYR A 134 0.84 29.40 3.06
C TYR A 134 1.47 28.38 4.02
N PHE A 135 0.85 28.16 5.17
CA PHE A 135 1.28 27.12 6.11
C PHE A 135 1.22 25.73 5.45
N TRP A 136 0.13 25.43 4.76
CA TRP A 136 0.00 24.17 4.02
C TRP A 136 1.02 24.06 2.88
N LEU A 137 1.29 25.15 2.15
CA LEU A 137 2.34 25.19 1.12
C LEU A 137 3.71 24.81 1.69
N GLY A 138 4.07 25.33 2.87
CA GLY A 138 5.32 24.95 3.54
C GLY A 138 5.43 23.44 3.76
N TYR A 139 4.38 22.81 4.30
CA TYR A 139 4.35 21.35 4.48
C TYR A 139 4.32 20.59 3.17
N LEU A 140 3.67 21.10 2.12
CA LEU A 140 3.68 20.49 0.79
C LEU A 140 5.09 20.42 0.22
N LEU A 141 5.85 21.52 0.32
CA LEU A 141 7.25 21.58 -0.11
C LEU A 141 8.11 20.61 0.71
N ILE A 142 8.00 20.64 2.05
CA ILE A 142 8.76 19.74 2.93
C ILE A 142 8.42 18.27 2.65
N SER A 143 7.15 17.93 2.47
CA SER A 143 6.69 16.57 2.18
C SER A 143 7.19 16.09 0.82
N SER A 144 7.16 16.96 -0.20
CA SER A 144 7.65 16.66 -1.55
C SER A 144 9.16 16.45 -1.56
N TYR A 145 9.91 17.31 -0.87
CA TYR A 145 11.37 17.16 -0.72
C TYR A 145 11.73 15.87 0.03
N THR A 146 11.02 15.58 1.12
CA THR A 146 11.22 14.36 1.92
C THR A 146 10.94 13.12 1.09
N PHE A 147 9.84 13.12 0.32
CA PHE A 147 9.51 12.03 -0.61
C PHE A 147 10.59 11.84 -1.66
N TYR A 148 11.04 12.91 -2.32
CA TYR A 148 12.12 12.85 -3.31
C TYR A 148 13.41 12.24 -2.73
N ARG A 149 13.81 12.66 -1.52
CA ARG A 149 15.02 12.16 -0.86
C ARG A 149 14.92 10.69 -0.46
N LEU A 150 13.76 10.25 0.02
CA LEU A 150 13.56 8.87 0.47
C LEU A 150 13.27 7.90 -0.68
N ALA A 151 12.60 8.35 -1.74
CA ALA A 151 12.28 7.53 -2.90
C ALA A 151 13.48 7.28 -3.83
N THR A 152 14.51 8.13 -3.77
CA THR A 152 15.77 7.96 -4.53
C THR A 152 16.74 6.96 -3.88
N ASP A 153 16.49 6.55 -2.63
CA ASP A 153 17.27 5.52 -1.97
C ASP A 153 16.84 4.13 -2.49
N LYS A 154 17.78 3.38 -3.10
CA LYS A 154 17.52 2.17 -3.93
C LYS A 154 16.80 1.04 -3.20
N SER A 155 16.75 1.05 -1.87
CA SER A 155 16.08 0.04 -1.03
C SER A 155 14.54 0.18 -1.00
N ALA A 156 14.00 1.38 -1.24
CA ALA A 156 12.57 1.67 -1.05
C ALA A 156 11.71 1.51 -2.32
N ASN A 157 12.29 1.05 -3.44
CA ASN A 157 11.67 1.05 -4.76
C ASN A 157 10.69 -0.13 -4.98
N GLY A 158 9.96 -0.51 -3.94
CA GLY A 158 8.81 -1.41 -4.03
C GLY A 158 7.62 -0.66 -4.59
N ASN A 159 7.36 -0.81 -5.89
CA ASN A 159 6.45 -0.03 -6.74
C ASN A 159 5.18 0.58 -6.10
N ALA A 160 4.51 -0.08 -5.15
CA ALA A 160 3.19 0.37 -4.71
C ALA A 160 3.15 1.49 -3.65
N GLU A 161 4.07 1.51 -2.69
CA GLU A 161 4.14 2.61 -1.70
C GLU A 161 4.59 3.91 -2.38
N PHE A 162 5.45 3.77 -3.40
CA PHE A 162 5.83 4.84 -4.31
C PHE A 162 4.64 5.40 -5.09
N HIS A 163 3.88 4.56 -5.78
CA HIS A 163 2.72 5.04 -6.52
C HIS A 163 1.68 5.69 -5.61
N LEU A 164 1.38 5.09 -4.45
CA LEU A 164 0.44 5.67 -3.48
C LEU A 164 0.92 7.04 -2.99
N THR A 165 2.17 7.15 -2.56
CA THR A 165 2.72 8.40 -2.03
C THR A 165 2.78 9.49 -3.09
N LEU A 166 3.21 9.16 -4.31
CA LEU A 166 3.23 10.07 -5.45
C LEU A 166 1.83 10.61 -5.75
N VAL A 167 0.84 9.73 -5.86
CA VAL A 167 -0.55 10.09 -6.16
C VAL A 167 -1.14 10.99 -5.08
N VAL A 168 -0.91 10.69 -3.80
CA VAL A 168 -1.39 11.53 -2.69
C VAL A 168 -0.73 12.91 -2.71
N ILE A 169 0.59 13.00 -2.94
CA ILE A 169 1.31 14.29 -3.02
C ILE A 169 0.81 15.11 -4.22
N CYS A 170 0.73 14.51 -5.40
CA CYS A 170 0.20 15.17 -6.60
C CYS A 170 -1.24 15.64 -6.40
N GLY A 171 -2.08 14.82 -5.76
CA GLY A 171 -3.44 15.18 -5.39
C GLY A 171 -3.50 16.38 -4.44
N CYS A 172 -2.65 16.40 -3.40
CA CYS A 172 -2.59 17.53 -2.47
C CYS A 172 -2.10 18.82 -3.14
N TRP A 173 -1.11 18.74 -4.05
CA TRP A 173 -0.68 19.87 -4.87
C TRP A 173 -1.80 20.42 -5.74
N LEU A 174 -2.54 19.53 -6.42
CA LEU A 174 -3.66 19.92 -7.29
C LEU A 174 -4.79 20.58 -6.49
N ILE A 175 -5.11 20.03 -5.31
CA ILE A 175 -6.10 20.60 -4.39
C ILE A 175 -5.64 21.97 -3.87
N TRP A 176 -4.38 22.10 -3.43
CA TRP A 176 -3.83 23.37 -2.97
C TRP A 176 -3.86 24.42 -4.07
N ALA A 177 -3.40 24.07 -5.28
CA ALA A 177 -3.41 24.97 -6.44
C ALA A 177 -4.83 25.43 -6.77
N ALA A 178 -5.80 24.51 -6.79
CA ALA A 178 -7.20 24.86 -7.01
C ALA A 178 -7.71 25.86 -5.97
N TYR A 179 -7.32 25.75 -4.70
CA TYR A 179 -7.75 26.70 -3.66
C TYR A 179 -7.00 28.03 -3.70
N PHE A 180 -5.74 28.02 -4.11
CA PHE A 180 -4.91 29.21 -4.17
C PHE A 180 -5.26 30.08 -5.39
N PHE A 181 -5.47 29.47 -6.55
CA PHE A 181 -5.73 30.19 -7.80
C PHE A 181 -7.22 30.42 -8.10
N SER A 182 -8.12 29.60 -7.56
CA SER A 182 -9.56 29.88 -7.70
C SER A 182 -9.90 31.16 -6.96
N SER A 183 -10.48 32.14 -7.67
CA SER A 183 -11.19 33.25 -7.04
C SER A 183 -12.20 32.72 -6.01
N PHE A 184 -12.41 33.48 -4.92
CA PHE A 184 -13.29 33.13 -3.79
C PHE A 184 -14.73 32.73 -4.18
N THR A 185 -15.15 33.01 -5.41
CA THR A 185 -16.50 32.83 -5.91
C THR A 185 -16.85 31.41 -6.35
N SER A 186 -15.88 30.52 -6.64
CA SER A 186 -16.18 29.15 -7.07
C SER A 186 -15.80 28.10 -6.02
N TYR A 187 -16.51 28.10 -4.89
CA TYR A 187 -16.42 27.02 -3.88
C TYR A 187 -16.64 25.62 -4.47
N ILE A 188 -17.41 25.55 -5.55
CA ILE A 188 -17.70 24.33 -6.32
C ILE A 188 -16.44 23.77 -6.98
N THR A 189 -15.56 24.62 -7.53
CA THR A 189 -14.31 24.18 -8.15
C THR A 189 -13.52 23.30 -7.18
N GLY A 190 -13.42 23.73 -5.92
CA GLY A 190 -12.68 22.99 -4.93
C GLY A 190 -13.27 21.62 -4.56
N ALA A 191 -14.59 21.46 -4.62
CA ALA A 191 -15.28 20.21 -4.36
C ALA A 191 -15.18 19.23 -5.54
N LEU A 192 -15.26 19.75 -6.76
CA LEU A 192 -15.08 18.97 -7.99
C LEU A 192 -13.62 18.52 -8.14
N THR A 193 -12.65 19.39 -7.88
CA THR A 193 -11.21 19.05 -7.85
C THR A 193 -10.94 17.90 -6.88
N PHE A 194 -11.50 17.95 -5.68
CA PHE A 194 -11.32 16.87 -4.72
C PHE A 194 -11.96 15.56 -5.18
N SER A 195 -13.18 15.60 -5.71
CA SER A 195 -13.85 14.40 -6.24
C SER A 195 -13.00 13.77 -7.34
N PHE A 196 -12.49 14.59 -8.27
CA PHE A 196 -11.59 14.15 -9.33
C PHE A 196 -10.32 13.51 -8.78
N VAL A 197 -9.63 14.17 -7.85
CA VAL A 197 -8.41 13.65 -7.21
C VAL A 197 -8.68 12.35 -6.46
N LEU A 198 -9.80 12.24 -5.74
CA LEU A 198 -10.17 11.05 -4.99
C LEU A 198 -10.33 9.85 -5.94
N TYR A 199 -11.09 10.00 -7.03
CA TYR A 199 -11.29 8.90 -7.97
C TYR A 199 -10.02 8.55 -8.75
N LEU A 200 -9.21 9.54 -9.12
CA LEU A 200 -7.89 9.32 -9.71
C LEU A 200 -6.99 8.55 -8.73
N SER A 201 -7.05 8.90 -7.44
CA SER A 201 -6.26 8.21 -6.42
C SER A 201 -6.64 6.75 -6.26
N ILE A 202 -7.94 6.45 -6.32
CA ILE A 202 -8.44 5.07 -6.28
C ILE A 202 -7.98 4.27 -7.52
N LEU A 203 -8.00 4.90 -8.70
CA LEU A 203 -7.59 4.27 -9.95
C LEU A 203 -6.10 3.91 -9.98
N PHE A 204 -5.24 4.84 -9.55
CA PHE A 204 -3.78 4.67 -9.61
C PHE A 204 -3.16 3.99 -8.38
N ALA A 205 -3.91 3.84 -7.30
CA ALA A 205 -3.49 3.08 -6.12
C ALA A 205 -4.50 1.97 -5.76
N PRO A 206 -4.70 0.95 -6.63
CA PRO A 206 -5.68 -0.12 -6.42
C PRO A 206 -5.38 -0.96 -5.17
N LYS A 207 -4.15 -0.89 -4.62
CA LYS A 207 -3.83 -1.48 -3.31
C LYS A 207 -4.66 -0.90 -2.16
N LEU A 208 -5.15 0.35 -2.26
CA LEU A 208 -6.09 0.94 -1.29
C LEU A 208 -7.36 0.09 -1.13
N LEU A 209 -7.79 -0.58 -2.20
CA LEU A 209 -8.98 -1.42 -2.23
C LEU A 209 -8.68 -2.92 -2.13
N ARG A 210 -7.41 -3.31 -2.29
CA ARG A 210 -6.99 -4.72 -2.22
C ARG A 210 -7.04 -5.20 -0.77
N LYS A 211 -7.87 -6.20 -0.48
CA LYS A 211 -7.82 -6.90 0.82
C LYS A 211 -6.39 -7.44 1.02
N PRO A 212 -5.74 -7.18 2.18
CA PRO A 212 -4.55 -7.92 2.56
C PRO A 212 -4.91 -9.40 2.51
N THR A 213 -4.09 -10.20 1.83
CA THR A 213 -4.30 -11.65 1.91
C THR A 213 -4.04 -12.09 3.35
N ALA A 214 -4.78 -13.07 3.86
CA ALA A 214 -4.63 -13.58 5.24
C ALA A 214 -3.17 -13.99 5.56
N ASN A 215 -2.40 -14.29 4.52
CA ASN A 215 -0.99 -14.58 4.55
C ASN A 215 -0.14 -13.33 4.87
N GLU A 216 -0.33 -12.18 4.23
CA GLU A 216 0.50 -10.97 4.41
C GLU A 216 0.45 -10.38 5.84
N LYS A 217 -0.70 -10.41 6.52
CA LYS A 217 -0.82 -9.91 7.91
C LYS A 217 -0.01 -10.74 8.91
N LYS A 218 0.28 -12.00 8.60
CA LYS A 218 1.03 -12.92 9.47
C LYS A 218 2.54 -12.83 9.29
N TYR A 219 3.00 -12.32 8.14
CA TYR A 219 4.43 -12.17 7.79
C TYR A 219 5.05 -10.84 8.25
N ALA A 220 4.24 -9.79 8.44
CA ALA A 220 4.74 -8.46 8.81
C ALA A 220 5.28 -8.35 10.26
N ASN A 221 4.92 -9.29 11.15
CA ASN A 221 5.24 -9.22 12.59
C ASN A 221 6.42 -10.11 13.01
N THR A 222 7.08 -10.81 12.09
CA THR A 222 8.31 -11.56 12.38
C THR A 222 9.51 -10.81 11.82
N HIS A 223 10.12 -9.98 12.65
CA HIS A 223 11.48 -9.50 12.40
C HIS A 223 12.42 -10.69 12.48
N ILE A 224 13.06 -11.05 11.36
CA ILE A 224 14.07 -12.11 11.27
C ILE A 224 15.41 -11.38 11.15
N SER A 225 16.32 -11.57 12.11
CA SER A 225 17.66 -10.98 12.01
C SER A 225 18.41 -11.57 10.81
N ASP A 226 19.37 -10.83 10.26
CA ASP A 226 20.12 -11.34 9.10
C ASP A 226 20.94 -12.60 9.44
N ASP A 227 21.38 -12.76 10.69
CA ASP A 227 22.04 -13.98 11.16
C ASP A 227 21.08 -15.19 11.20
N GLU A 228 19.87 -15.00 11.75
CA GLU A 228 18.83 -16.04 11.76
C GLU A 228 18.40 -16.42 10.32
N TYR A 229 18.31 -15.43 9.42
CA TYR A 229 18.01 -15.63 8.01
C TYR A 229 19.06 -16.51 7.32
N ASN A 230 20.35 -16.17 7.47
CA ASN A 230 21.44 -16.90 6.84
C ASN A 230 21.53 -18.35 7.35
N GLN A 231 21.36 -18.55 8.67
CA GLN A 231 21.35 -19.89 9.27
C GLN A 231 20.18 -20.75 8.77
N LEU A 232 18.99 -20.16 8.62
CA LEU A 232 17.80 -20.89 8.15
C LEU A 232 17.89 -21.23 6.66
N ILE A 233 18.46 -20.35 5.82
CA ILE A 233 18.71 -20.65 4.41
C ILE A 233 19.74 -21.78 4.27
N ALA A 234 20.87 -21.69 4.98
CA ALA A 234 21.88 -22.74 4.93
C ALA A 234 21.32 -24.11 5.35
N LYS A 235 20.50 -24.13 6.42
CA LYS A 235 19.78 -25.35 6.84
C LYS A 235 18.78 -25.83 5.79
N LEU A 236 18.02 -24.93 5.18
CA LEU A 236 17.05 -25.28 4.12
C LEU A 236 17.78 -25.93 2.94
N GLU A 237 18.87 -25.35 2.46
CA GLU A 237 19.62 -25.84 1.31
C GLU A 237 20.28 -27.19 1.57
N SER A 238 20.95 -27.35 2.72
CA SER A 238 21.51 -28.64 3.15
C SER A 238 20.42 -29.71 3.25
N LEU A 239 19.31 -29.42 3.92
CA LEU A 239 18.21 -30.37 4.10
C LEU A 239 17.59 -30.77 2.74
N MET A 240 17.38 -29.82 1.83
CA MET A 240 16.78 -30.08 0.51
C MET A 240 17.73 -30.85 -0.42
N SER A 241 19.04 -30.60 -0.35
CA SER A 241 20.05 -31.22 -1.23
C SER A 241 20.52 -32.60 -0.73
N GLU A 242 20.92 -32.72 0.53
CA GLU A 242 21.53 -33.94 1.08
C GLU A 242 20.52 -35.07 1.21
N SER A 243 19.30 -34.76 1.65
CA SER A 243 18.24 -35.76 1.88
C SER A 243 17.23 -35.85 0.74
N LYS A 244 17.46 -35.14 -0.38
CA LYS A 244 16.57 -35.05 -1.54
C LYS A 244 15.09 -34.88 -1.17
N LEU A 245 14.79 -34.12 -0.11
CA LEU A 245 13.44 -34.04 0.46
C LEU A 245 12.38 -33.61 -0.52
N PHE A 246 12.76 -32.89 -1.57
CA PHE A 246 11.86 -32.52 -2.63
C PHE A 246 11.20 -33.73 -3.32
N THR A 247 11.75 -34.95 -3.26
CA THR A 247 11.13 -36.16 -3.82
C THR A 247 10.00 -36.73 -2.95
N GLU A 248 9.83 -36.27 -1.71
CA GLU A 248 8.71 -36.70 -0.86
C GLU A 248 7.37 -36.14 -1.39
N PRO A 249 6.39 -36.98 -1.81
CA PRO A 249 5.17 -36.51 -2.46
C PRO A 249 4.26 -35.65 -1.57
N ASP A 250 4.32 -35.89 -0.26
CA ASP A 250 3.53 -35.23 0.77
C ASP A 250 4.31 -34.12 1.51
N LEU A 251 5.46 -33.69 0.95
CA LEU A 251 6.21 -32.56 1.48
C LEU A 251 5.38 -31.28 1.35
N THR A 252 5.02 -30.73 2.50
CA THR A 252 4.27 -29.47 2.62
C THR A 252 5.08 -28.46 3.43
N LEU A 253 4.80 -27.17 3.24
CA LEU A 253 5.45 -26.09 3.99
C LEU A 253 5.41 -26.31 5.51
N PRO A 254 4.29 -26.71 6.14
CA PRO A 254 4.26 -26.97 7.58
C PRO A 254 5.17 -28.13 8.01
N ARG A 255 5.24 -29.20 7.20
CA ARG A 255 6.11 -30.34 7.49
C ARG A 255 7.59 -29.96 7.39
N LEU A 256 7.97 -29.23 6.34
CA LEU A 256 9.33 -28.75 6.17
C LEU A 256 9.73 -27.79 7.30
N ALA A 257 8.84 -26.89 7.69
CA ALA A 257 9.07 -25.98 8.81
C ALA A 257 9.31 -26.73 10.13
N LYS A 258 8.54 -27.79 10.39
CA LYS A 258 8.74 -28.66 11.55
C LYS A 258 10.12 -29.33 11.52
N ARG A 259 10.58 -29.82 10.36
CA ARG A 259 11.92 -30.42 10.20
C ARG A 259 13.04 -29.41 10.41
N LEU A 260 12.84 -28.16 9.97
CA LEU A 260 13.79 -27.07 10.15
C LEU A 260 13.75 -26.42 11.55
N GLY A 261 12.85 -26.87 12.44
CA GLY A 261 12.68 -26.30 13.77
C GLY A 261 12.18 -24.85 13.75
N THR A 262 11.46 -24.45 12.71
CA THR A 262 10.94 -23.08 12.54
C THR A 262 9.43 -23.06 12.34
N SER A 263 8.84 -21.88 12.41
CA SER A 263 7.42 -21.73 12.07
C SER A 263 7.22 -21.75 10.56
N HIS A 264 6.11 -22.33 10.10
CA HIS A 264 5.77 -22.32 8.67
C HIS A 264 5.67 -20.91 8.10
N ASN A 265 5.35 -19.90 8.94
CA ASN A 265 5.31 -18.51 8.49
C ASN A 265 6.72 -17.98 8.19
N LYS A 266 7.66 -18.16 9.13
CA LYS A 266 9.07 -17.77 8.95
C LYS A 266 9.65 -18.42 7.70
N LEU A 267 9.40 -19.72 7.50
CA LEU A 267 9.88 -20.44 6.32
C LEU A 267 9.31 -19.86 5.01
N SER A 268 8.00 -19.54 4.95
CA SER A 268 7.44 -18.92 3.75
C SER A 268 8.02 -17.54 3.47
N GLN A 269 8.28 -16.74 4.51
CA GLN A 269 8.88 -15.42 4.39
C GLN A 269 10.31 -15.51 3.85
N ILE A 270 11.10 -16.44 4.38
CA ILE A 270 12.49 -16.69 3.96
C ILE A 270 12.55 -17.19 2.51
N VAL A 271 11.71 -18.16 2.14
CA VAL A 271 11.65 -18.66 0.75
C VAL A 271 11.27 -17.55 -0.21
N ASN A 272 10.30 -16.70 0.15
CA ASN A 272 9.91 -15.59 -0.70
C ASN A 272 10.99 -14.51 -0.80
N ARG A 273 11.68 -14.20 0.29
CA ARG A 273 12.78 -13.24 0.33
C ARG A 273 13.97 -13.72 -0.50
N HIS A 274 14.35 -14.99 -0.39
CA HIS A 274 15.55 -15.54 -1.01
C HIS A 274 15.34 -15.96 -2.48
N TYR A 275 14.25 -16.69 -2.78
CA TYR A 275 14.00 -17.26 -4.10
C TYR A 275 12.96 -16.48 -4.91
N HIS A 276 12.44 -15.36 -4.39
CA HIS A 276 11.45 -14.50 -5.05
C HIS A 276 10.19 -15.24 -5.56
N CYS A 277 9.83 -16.35 -4.93
CA CYS A 277 8.70 -17.19 -5.31
C CYS A 277 7.96 -17.73 -4.08
N ASN A 278 6.84 -18.41 -4.30
CA ASN A 278 6.15 -19.12 -3.22
C ASN A 278 6.73 -20.54 -3.04
N PHE A 279 6.48 -21.16 -1.87
CA PHE A 279 7.01 -22.49 -1.55
C PHE A 279 6.67 -23.57 -2.59
N LYS A 280 5.47 -23.54 -3.16
CA LYS A 280 5.06 -24.53 -4.18
C LYS A 280 5.88 -24.37 -5.47
N GLN A 281 6.16 -23.13 -5.87
CA GLN A 281 7.03 -22.84 -7.02
C GLN A 281 8.47 -23.26 -6.75
N TYR A 282 8.99 -22.93 -5.58
CA TYR A 282 10.33 -23.35 -5.14
C TYR A 282 10.48 -24.87 -5.19
N LEU A 283 9.55 -25.60 -4.55
CA LEU A 283 9.56 -27.06 -4.51
C LEU A 283 9.45 -27.67 -5.93
N ASN A 284 8.52 -27.18 -6.75
CA ASN A 284 8.39 -27.66 -8.12
C ASN A 284 9.63 -27.37 -8.98
N GLY A 285 10.32 -26.25 -8.74
CA GLY A 285 11.59 -25.93 -9.39
C GLY A 285 12.63 -27.02 -9.16
N LEU A 286 12.87 -27.37 -7.89
CA LEU A 286 13.81 -28.44 -7.53
C LEU A 286 13.42 -29.80 -8.14
N ARG A 287 12.13 -30.15 -8.10
CA ARG A 287 11.63 -31.40 -8.68
C ARG A 287 11.80 -31.44 -10.20
N VAL A 288 11.60 -30.33 -10.90
CA VAL A 288 11.77 -30.25 -12.36
C VAL A 288 13.25 -30.30 -12.74
N GLU A 289 14.14 -29.64 -12.00
CA GLU A 289 15.58 -29.79 -12.22
C GLU A 289 16.03 -31.24 -12.02
N TYR A 290 15.54 -31.91 -10.99
CA TYR A 290 15.81 -33.34 -10.81
C TYR A 290 15.23 -34.20 -11.93
N ALA A 291 14.03 -33.87 -12.41
CA ALA A 291 13.42 -34.55 -13.55
C ALA A 291 14.25 -34.43 -14.83
N LYS A 292 14.86 -33.27 -15.10
CA LYS A 292 15.78 -33.10 -16.25
C LYS A 292 16.95 -34.07 -16.16
N HIS A 293 17.58 -34.19 -14.98
CA HIS A 293 18.66 -35.15 -14.77
C HIS A 293 18.21 -36.61 -14.96
N LEU A 294 17.00 -36.98 -14.55
CA LEU A 294 16.47 -38.32 -14.76
C LEU A 294 16.10 -38.60 -16.23
N LEU A 295 15.64 -37.60 -16.96
CA LEU A 295 15.30 -37.72 -18.38
C LEU A 295 16.52 -38.01 -19.25
N SER A 296 17.69 -37.46 -18.91
CA SER A 296 18.95 -37.69 -19.63
C SER A 296 19.66 -38.98 -19.20
N SER A 297 19.42 -39.47 -17.99
CA SER A 297 20.11 -40.66 -17.45
C SER A 297 19.30 -41.96 -17.50
N THR A 298 17.98 -41.90 -17.78
CA THR A 298 17.11 -43.09 -17.73
C THR A 298 16.10 -43.14 -18.88
N ASN A 299 15.63 -44.36 -19.19
CA ASN A 299 14.52 -44.61 -20.11
C ASN A 299 13.19 -44.91 -19.41
N MET A 300 13.02 -44.39 -18.18
CA MET A 300 11.82 -44.61 -17.39
C MET A 300 10.58 -43.99 -18.05
N PRO A 301 9.40 -44.64 -17.96
CA PRO A 301 8.13 -44.02 -18.35
C PRO A 301 7.90 -42.70 -17.60
N LEU A 302 7.41 -41.68 -18.30
CA LEU A 302 7.25 -40.33 -17.71
C LEU A 302 6.34 -40.29 -16.48
N GLU A 303 5.35 -41.18 -16.42
CA GLU A 303 4.45 -41.33 -15.28
C GLU A 303 5.19 -41.81 -14.03
N HIS A 304 6.10 -42.78 -14.20
CA HIS A 304 6.98 -43.24 -13.13
C HIS A 304 7.99 -42.18 -12.72
N LEU A 305 8.60 -41.49 -13.69
CA LEU A 305 9.55 -40.40 -13.43
C LEU A 305 8.90 -39.26 -12.63
N ALA A 306 7.64 -38.95 -12.92
CA ALA A 306 6.87 -37.96 -12.15
C ALA A 306 6.75 -38.35 -10.67
N LEU A 307 6.49 -39.63 -10.37
CA LEU A 307 6.41 -40.16 -9.02
C LEU A 307 7.77 -40.12 -8.31
N GLU A 308 8.85 -40.53 -8.98
CA GLU A 308 10.22 -40.46 -8.46
C GLU A 308 10.66 -39.03 -8.13
N CYS A 309 10.17 -38.05 -8.89
CA CYS A 309 10.40 -36.63 -8.64
C CYS A 309 9.51 -36.07 -7.51
N GLY A 310 8.65 -36.87 -6.88
CA GLY A 310 7.76 -36.46 -5.80
C GLY A 310 6.47 -35.78 -6.24
N PHE A 311 6.05 -35.88 -7.50
CA PHE A 311 4.74 -35.39 -7.91
C PHE A 311 3.65 -36.40 -7.55
N ASN A 312 2.50 -35.91 -7.05
CA ASN A 312 1.35 -36.76 -6.73
C ASN A 312 0.59 -37.26 -7.97
N SER A 313 0.85 -36.66 -9.15
CA SER A 313 0.26 -37.11 -10.42
C SER A 313 1.10 -36.65 -11.62
N ALA A 314 1.06 -37.42 -12.70
CA ALA A 314 1.70 -37.08 -13.95
C ALA A 314 1.19 -35.74 -14.51
N SER A 315 -0.13 -35.47 -14.43
CA SER A 315 -0.71 -34.20 -14.89
C SER A 315 -0.11 -32.98 -14.20
N THR A 316 0.11 -33.06 -12.88
CA THR A 316 0.77 -31.96 -12.13
C THR A 316 2.24 -31.78 -12.50
N PHE A 317 2.94 -32.88 -12.79
CA PHE A 317 4.30 -32.87 -13.30
C PHE A 317 4.38 -32.21 -14.68
N PHE A 318 3.58 -32.66 -15.64
CA PHE A 318 3.55 -32.11 -17.01
C PHE A 318 3.31 -30.60 -17.03
N ALA A 319 2.34 -30.12 -16.23
CA ALA A 319 2.03 -28.70 -16.13
C ALA A 319 3.19 -27.89 -15.52
N ALA A 320 3.81 -28.41 -14.45
CA ALA A 320 4.95 -27.76 -13.80
C ALA A 320 6.18 -27.71 -14.71
N PHE A 321 6.50 -28.83 -15.36
CA PHE A 321 7.64 -28.95 -16.28
C PHE A 321 7.48 -27.98 -17.45
N LYS A 322 6.36 -28.01 -18.16
CA LYS A 322 6.09 -27.10 -19.28
C LYS A 322 6.13 -25.63 -18.87
N LYS A 323 5.62 -25.31 -17.68
CA LYS A 323 5.64 -23.94 -17.17
C LYS A 323 7.05 -23.43 -16.88
N LEU A 324 7.93 -24.30 -16.38
CA LEU A 324 9.29 -23.92 -15.97
C LEU A 324 10.31 -24.01 -17.11
N THR A 325 10.14 -24.95 -18.04
CA THR A 325 11.09 -25.18 -19.14
C THR A 325 10.61 -24.62 -20.48
N GLY A 326 9.31 -24.32 -20.63
CA GLY A 326 8.68 -23.96 -21.90
C GLY A 326 8.30 -25.17 -22.77
N TYR A 327 8.83 -26.36 -22.47
CA TYR A 327 8.66 -27.57 -23.27
C TYR A 327 7.93 -28.67 -22.50
N SER A 328 7.23 -29.56 -23.20
CA SER A 328 6.76 -30.79 -22.56
C SER A 328 7.97 -31.69 -22.22
N PRO A 329 7.87 -32.57 -21.19
CA PRO A 329 8.92 -33.54 -20.90
C PRO A 329 9.29 -34.41 -22.11
N ASN A 330 8.30 -34.85 -22.90
CA ASN A 330 8.54 -35.63 -24.13
C ASN A 330 9.34 -34.85 -25.18
N SER A 331 8.95 -33.60 -25.44
CA SER A 331 9.68 -32.75 -26.39
C SER A 331 11.09 -32.43 -25.88
N PHE A 332 11.26 -32.25 -24.57
CA PHE A 332 12.57 -32.01 -23.96
C PHE A 332 13.51 -33.22 -24.11
N LYS A 333 12.98 -34.43 -23.88
CA LYS A 333 13.73 -35.67 -24.10
C LYS A 333 14.15 -35.86 -25.55
N HIS A 334 13.30 -35.50 -26.50
CA HIS A 334 13.64 -35.57 -27.94
C HIS A 334 14.68 -34.52 -28.33
N SER A 335 14.62 -33.30 -27.80
CA SER A 335 15.59 -32.26 -28.13
C SER A 335 17.00 -32.55 -27.60
N GLU A 336 17.15 -33.18 -26.43
CA GLU A 336 18.48 -33.57 -25.93
C GLU A 336 19.09 -34.72 -26.73
N ASN A 337 18.31 -35.74 -27.11
CA ASN A 337 18.81 -36.84 -27.95
C ASN A 337 19.31 -36.36 -29.33
N ILE A 338 18.70 -35.32 -29.90
CA ILE A 338 19.14 -34.75 -31.19
C ILE A 338 20.49 -34.01 -31.07
N LEU A 339 20.82 -33.47 -29.89
CA LEU A 339 22.08 -32.74 -29.64
C LEU A 339 23.22 -33.66 -29.17
N SER A 340 22.92 -34.86 -28.65
CA SER A 340 23.93 -35.85 -28.28
C SER A 340 24.37 -36.76 -29.43
N ASP A 341 23.56 -36.84 -30.50
CA ASP A 341 23.84 -37.63 -31.71
C ASP A 341 24.45 -36.79 -32.86
N SER A 342 24.74 -35.51 -32.62
CA SER A 342 25.43 -34.57 -33.53
C SER A 342 26.82 -34.22 -33.00
#